data_AF-A0A1H3UJN0-F1
#
_entry.id   AF-A0A1H3UJN0-F1
#
_cell.length_a   1.000
_cell.length_b   1.000
_cell.length_c   1.000
_cell.angle_alpha   90.00
_cell.angle_beta   90.00
_cell.angle_gamma   90.00
#
_symmetry.space_group_name_H-M   'P 1'
#
loop_
_entity.id
_entity.type
_entity.pdbx_description
1 polymer ?
#
loop_
_entity_poly.entity_id
_entity_poly.type
_entity_poly.pdbx_seq_one_letter_code
_entity_poly.pdbx_strand_id
1 'polypeptide(L)'
;MNIETLKGRLEFLREAEQLKSVLRSAHTSSGRQESTAEHSWRLSLMAMVFADELKGLDLLKVLKLCLIHDLGEAISGDIPAVSKNDFPDKTEQERADLLQLTRSLDEGLRTQIMTLWEDYENAGSPEALAVKALDKLETILQHNQGINPVGFDYAFNLTYGDQYTKTTDLFRTLRGLIDQDTREHLNMSLNIRNELPEDSKRISAVTTEAFQSEAHSSHTEQFIVDALRQAGQLTVSLVAVVNDEIVGHIAISPVTVSSGAAGWYGLGPISVLPERQGLRIGSSLMKTALAKLQGKGANGCVVLGNPGYYGRFGFKAHAGLELPGVPQEYFQSLSFGGELPIGVVQFHKAFEATE
;
A
#
# COMPACT_ATOMS: atom_id res chain seq x y z
N MET A 1 27.59 23.62 38.91
CA MET A 1 26.15 23.27 38.81
C MET A 1 25.64 23.07 40.24
N ASN A 2 24.52 23.70 40.61
CA ASN A 2 24.02 23.59 41.98
C ASN A 2 23.22 22.28 42.19
N ILE A 3 23.00 21.91 43.46
CA ILE A 3 22.32 20.65 43.83
C ILE A 3 20.89 20.62 43.30
N GLU A 4 20.18 21.75 43.26
CA GLU A 4 18.80 21.81 42.77
C GLU A 4 18.70 21.56 41.26
N THR A 5 19.63 22.11 40.45
CA THR A 5 19.74 21.78 39.01
C THR A 5 20.01 20.29 38.79
N LEU A 6 20.86 19.68 39.62
CA LEU A 6 21.13 18.24 39.55
C LEU A 6 19.88 17.41 39.88
N LYS A 7 19.16 17.76 40.95
CA LYS A 7 17.90 17.10 41.32
C LYS A 7 16.85 17.22 40.21
N GLY A 8 16.69 18.41 39.64
CA GLY A 8 15.76 18.65 38.54
C GLY A 8 16.06 17.78 37.31
N ARG A 9 17.34 17.69 36.91
CA ARG A 9 17.76 16.80 35.81
C ARG A 9 17.52 15.32 36.11
N LEU A 10 17.79 14.88 37.34
CA LEU A 10 17.51 13.49 37.74
C LEU A 10 16.00 13.21 37.74
N GLU A 11 15.17 14.18 38.14
CA GLU A 11 13.72 14.04 38.11
C GLU A 11 13.19 13.91 36.68
N PHE A 12 13.63 14.78 35.77
CA PHE A 12 13.34 14.64 34.35
C PHE A 12 13.70 13.25 33.80
N LEU A 13 14.89 12.73 34.13
CA LEU A 13 15.32 11.40 33.68
C LEU A 13 14.47 10.26 34.27
N ARG A 14 13.95 10.42 35.50
CA ARG A 14 13.01 9.45 36.09
C ARG A 14 11.66 9.48 35.39
N GLU A 15 11.14 10.66 35.07
CA GLU A 15 9.87 10.80 34.37
C GLU A 15 9.97 10.31 32.91
N ALA A 16 11.05 10.68 32.19
CA ALA A 16 11.28 10.27 30.80
C ALA A 16 11.44 8.75 30.61
N GLU A 17 11.76 8.04 31.69
CA GLU A 17 11.87 6.58 31.71
C GLU A 17 10.59 5.87 31.25
N GLN A 18 9.42 6.49 31.50
CA GLN A 18 8.11 5.94 31.12
C GLN A 18 8.01 5.65 29.62
N LEU A 19 8.77 6.36 28.77
CA LEU A 19 8.83 6.13 27.32
C LEU A 19 9.22 4.68 26.96
N LYS A 20 9.95 3.97 27.83
CA LYS A 20 10.30 2.57 27.61
C LYS A 20 9.10 1.62 27.66
N SER A 21 8.01 2.04 28.30
CA SER A 21 6.78 1.26 28.46
C SER A 21 5.65 1.75 27.55
N VAL A 22 5.85 2.84 26.80
CA VAL A 22 4.92 3.30 25.78
C VAL A 22 5.09 2.41 24.56
N LEU A 23 4.04 1.65 24.22
CA LEU A 23 4.06 0.69 23.12
C LEU A 23 3.55 1.32 21.82
N ARG A 24 4.21 0.99 20.72
CA ARG A 24 3.84 1.39 19.36
C ARG A 24 2.99 0.30 18.69
N SER A 25 2.43 0.63 17.53
CA SER A 25 1.75 -0.35 16.67
C SER A 25 2.72 -1.35 16.02
N ALA A 26 4.01 -0.98 15.90
CA ALA A 26 5.04 -1.82 15.29
C ALA A 26 5.40 -3.02 16.17
N HIS A 27 5.73 -4.14 15.53
CA HIS A 27 6.10 -5.40 16.20
C HIS A 27 7.52 -5.79 15.85
N THR A 28 8.23 -6.38 16.81
CA THR A 28 9.58 -6.93 16.66
C THR A 28 9.55 -8.27 15.90
N SER A 29 10.72 -8.77 15.49
CA SER A 29 10.84 -10.08 14.83
C SER A 29 10.52 -11.27 15.74
N SER A 30 10.37 -11.06 17.05
CA SER A 30 9.83 -12.05 18.00
C SER A 30 8.32 -11.92 18.24
N GLY A 31 7.66 -10.96 17.60
CA GLY A 31 6.23 -10.69 17.74
C GLY A 31 5.84 -9.85 18.97
N ARG A 32 6.80 -9.34 19.75
CA ARG A 32 6.53 -8.37 20.82
C ARG A 32 6.30 -6.98 20.20
N GLN A 33 5.36 -6.20 20.72
CA GLN A 33 5.24 -4.78 20.38
C GLN A 33 6.51 -4.01 20.77
N GLU A 34 6.98 -3.18 19.84
CA GLU A 34 8.07 -2.23 20.06
C GLU A 34 7.63 -1.11 21.01
N SER A 35 8.56 -0.58 21.82
CA SER A 35 8.30 0.65 22.58
C SER A 35 8.86 1.91 21.90
N THR A 36 8.30 3.08 22.21
CA THR A 36 8.78 4.37 21.67
C THR A 36 10.25 4.64 21.98
N ALA A 37 10.76 4.17 23.12
CA ALA A 37 12.18 4.26 23.42
C ALA A 37 13.05 3.35 22.53
N GLU A 38 12.57 2.15 22.18
CA GLU A 38 13.27 1.23 21.28
C GLU A 38 13.31 1.77 19.85
N HIS A 39 12.21 2.34 19.38
CA HIS A 39 12.10 3.11 18.13
C HIS A 39 13.15 4.23 18.08
N SER A 40 13.14 5.12 19.07
CA SER A 40 14.07 6.26 19.16
C SER A 40 15.54 5.81 19.19
N TRP A 41 15.84 4.69 19.85
CA TRP A 41 17.17 4.09 19.84
C TRP A 41 17.57 3.61 18.44
N ARG A 42 16.70 2.86 17.75
CA ARG A 42 17.02 2.31 16.43
C ARG A 42 17.07 3.40 15.36
N LEU A 43 16.23 4.43 15.47
CA LEU A 43 16.30 5.64 14.65
C LEU A 43 17.64 6.36 14.82
N SER A 44 18.11 6.52 16.06
CA SER A 44 19.42 7.14 16.34
C SER A 44 20.56 6.30 15.76
N LEU A 45 20.48 4.97 15.88
CA LEU A 45 21.44 4.06 15.28
C LEU A 45 21.42 4.16 13.74
N MET A 46 20.24 4.26 13.13
CA MET A 46 20.09 4.45 11.69
C MET A 46 20.76 5.75 11.23
N ALA A 47 20.55 6.87 11.93
CA ALA A 47 21.21 8.14 11.63
C ALA A 47 22.75 8.03 11.74
N MET A 48 23.27 7.29 12.72
CA MET A 48 24.70 7.05 12.85
C MET A 48 25.28 6.17 11.73
N VAL A 49 24.55 5.14 11.30
CA VAL A 49 25.00 4.21 10.24
C VAL A 49 25.08 4.92 8.89
N PHE A 50 24.21 5.90 8.63
CA PHE A 50 24.21 6.69 7.39
C PHE A 50 24.90 8.06 7.53
N ALA A 51 25.67 8.30 8.59
CA ALA A 51 26.26 9.60 8.88
C ALA A 51 27.17 10.13 7.75
N ASP A 52 27.83 9.25 7.00
CA ASP A 52 28.69 9.59 5.85
C ASP A 52 27.91 10.03 4.60
N GLU A 53 26.63 9.66 4.52
CA GLU A 53 25.69 10.09 3.47
C GLU A 53 24.87 11.32 3.88
N LEU A 54 24.84 11.68 5.17
CA LEU A 54 24.16 12.88 5.71
C LEU A 54 25.05 14.13 5.73
N LYS A 55 25.96 14.26 4.75
CA LYS A 55 26.92 15.37 4.67
C LYS A 55 26.22 16.73 4.61
N GLY A 56 26.73 17.68 5.39
CA GLY A 56 26.19 19.05 5.46
C GLY A 56 25.11 19.23 6.53
N LEU A 57 24.70 18.17 7.21
CA LEU A 57 23.84 18.23 8.39
C LEU A 57 24.67 18.27 9.68
N ASP A 58 24.18 18.97 10.70
CA ASP A 58 24.72 18.84 12.05
C ASP A 58 24.29 17.51 12.68
N LEU A 59 25.19 16.53 12.67
CA LEU A 59 24.91 15.19 13.18
C LEU A 59 24.55 15.19 14.68
N LEU A 60 25.13 16.10 15.49
CA LEU A 60 24.77 16.19 16.90
C LEU A 60 23.32 16.67 17.04
N LYS A 61 22.90 17.62 16.21
CA LYS A 61 21.51 18.07 16.17
C LYS A 61 20.57 16.96 15.67
N VAL A 62 20.93 16.22 14.62
CA VAL A 62 20.18 15.04 14.12
C VAL A 62 19.94 14.04 15.25
N LEU A 63 20.98 13.63 15.97
CA LEU A 63 20.84 12.67 17.08
C LEU A 63 20.00 13.20 18.23
N LYS A 64 20.10 14.49 18.55
CA LYS A 64 19.22 15.11 19.56
C LYS A 64 17.76 15.08 19.13
N LEU A 65 17.47 15.37 17.87
CA LEU A 65 16.11 15.30 17.33
C LEU A 65 15.57 13.87 17.41
N CYS A 66 16.36 12.86 17.00
CA CYS A 66 15.98 11.44 17.13
C CYS A 66 15.61 11.05 18.57
N LEU A 67 16.29 11.60 19.57
CA LEU A 67 16.02 11.29 20.98
C LEU A 67 14.84 12.07 21.59
N ILE A 68 14.47 13.22 21.02
CA ILE A 68 13.50 14.16 21.61
C ILE A 68 12.13 14.07 20.92
N HIS A 69 12.08 13.65 19.66
CA HIS A 69 10.88 13.81 18.82
C HIS A 69 9.59 13.25 19.43
N ASP A 70 9.63 12.03 19.97
CA ASP A 70 8.48 11.37 20.59
C ASP A 70 8.52 11.44 22.13
N LEU A 71 9.36 12.29 22.72
CA LEU A 71 9.58 12.30 24.17
C LEU A 71 8.31 12.68 24.97
N GLY A 72 7.41 13.48 24.38
CA GLY A 72 6.11 13.82 24.97
C GLY A 72 5.20 12.61 25.17
N GLU A 73 5.35 11.55 24.36
CA GLU A 73 4.54 10.33 24.44
C GLU A 73 4.70 9.59 25.78
N ALA A 74 5.75 9.89 26.55
CA ALA A 74 5.93 9.37 27.91
C ALA A 74 4.75 9.68 28.86
N ILE A 75 3.90 10.66 28.54
CA ILE A 75 2.75 11.07 29.35
C ILE A 75 1.44 10.54 28.78
N SER A 76 1.07 10.90 27.54
CA SER A 76 -0.22 10.52 26.94
C SER A 76 -0.18 9.27 26.05
N GLY A 77 1.00 8.70 25.79
CA GLY A 77 1.20 7.51 24.96
C GLY A 77 1.37 7.79 23.46
N ASP A 78 1.69 6.73 22.71
CA ASP A 78 1.82 6.74 21.25
C ASP A 78 0.44 6.69 20.59
N ILE A 79 0.25 7.54 19.57
CA ILE A 79 -0.94 7.51 18.72
C ILE A 79 -0.50 7.00 17.34
N PRO A 80 -0.97 5.82 16.89
CA PRO A 80 -0.59 5.21 15.62
C PRO A 80 -0.89 6.11 14.43
N ALA A 81 -0.01 6.06 13.42
CA ALA A 81 -0.11 6.89 12.23
C ALA A 81 -1.44 6.73 11.46
N VAL A 82 -2.01 5.52 11.47
CA VAL A 82 -3.29 5.19 10.81
C VAL A 82 -4.49 5.85 11.47
N SER A 83 -4.39 6.21 12.75
CA SER A 83 -5.46 6.82 13.55
C SER A 83 -5.30 8.33 13.71
N LYS A 84 -4.31 8.95 13.05
CA LYS A 84 -3.99 10.37 13.27
C LYS A 84 -5.18 11.32 13.05
N ASN A 85 -6.07 11.00 12.11
CA ASN A 85 -7.26 11.82 11.82
C ASN A 85 -8.29 11.82 12.96
N ASP A 86 -8.25 10.83 13.85
CA ASP A 86 -9.15 10.74 15.01
C ASP A 86 -8.70 11.63 16.17
N PHE A 87 -7.48 12.19 16.09
CA PHE A 87 -6.85 13.00 17.13
C PHE A 87 -6.35 14.35 16.56
N PRO A 88 -7.26 15.28 16.22
CA PRO A 88 -6.89 16.55 15.58
C PRO A 88 -5.99 17.43 16.46
N ASP A 89 -6.09 17.29 17.78
CA ASP A 89 -5.31 18.07 18.76
C ASP A 89 -4.01 17.38 19.19
N LYS A 90 -3.58 16.31 18.49
CA LYS A 90 -2.39 15.50 18.85
C LYS A 90 -1.16 16.36 19.09
N THR A 91 -0.82 17.26 18.17
CA THR A 91 0.39 18.09 18.28
C THR A 91 0.33 19.06 19.46
N GLU A 92 -0.84 19.66 19.74
CA GLU A 92 -1.03 20.52 20.91
C GLU A 92 -0.87 19.72 22.21
N GLN A 93 -1.40 18.49 22.25
CA GLN A 93 -1.27 17.60 23.40
C GLN A 93 0.18 17.16 23.63
N GLU A 94 0.89 16.71 22.60
CA GLU A 94 2.31 16.34 22.72
C GLU A 94 3.18 17.52 23.17
N ARG A 95 2.85 18.74 22.71
CA ARG A 95 3.51 19.96 23.17
C ARG A 95 3.28 20.21 24.65
N ALA A 96 2.04 20.07 25.13
CA ALA A 96 1.69 20.21 26.53
C ALA A 96 2.38 19.14 27.41
N ASP A 97 2.45 17.91 26.91
CA ASP A 97 3.11 16.80 27.59
C ASP A 97 4.62 17.04 27.71
N LEU A 98 5.27 17.48 26.64
CA LEU A 98 6.70 17.80 26.69
C LEU A 98 6.98 18.99 27.63
N LEU A 99 6.10 19.99 27.68
CA LEU A 99 6.19 21.08 28.64
C LEU A 99 6.05 20.59 30.08
N GLN A 100 5.17 19.63 30.34
CA GLN A 100 5.02 18.99 31.64
C GLN A 100 6.27 18.18 32.01
N LEU A 101 6.77 17.35 31.09
CA LEU A 101 7.92 16.47 31.32
C LEU A 101 9.20 17.28 31.60
N THR A 102 9.38 18.41 30.93
CA THR A 102 10.55 19.28 31.08
C THR A 102 10.46 20.27 32.25
N ARG A 103 9.39 20.27 33.05
CA ARG A 103 9.13 21.26 34.11
C ARG A 103 10.20 21.34 35.20
N SER A 104 10.92 20.24 35.44
CA SER A 104 11.95 20.12 36.47
C SER A 104 13.33 20.61 36.01
N LEU A 105 13.49 20.88 34.72
CA LEU A 105 14.75 21.33 34.13
C LEU A 105 14.98 22.83 34.34
N ASP A 106 16.25 23.24 34.31
CA ASP A 106 16.61 24.65 34.23
C ASP A 106 16.13 25.29 32.92
N GLU A 107 15.81 26.59 32.95
CA GLU A 107 15.18 27.30 31.82
C GLU A 107 15.95 27.14 30.51
N GLY A 108 17.29 27.24 30.55
CA GLY A 108 18.12 27.11 29.35
C GLY A 108 18.00 25.73 28.68
N LEU A 109 18.08 24.65 29.46
CA LEU A 109 17.93 23.30 28.92
C LEU A 109 16.50 23.02 28.47
N ARG A 110 15.49 23.50 29.23
CA ARG A 110 14.09 23.38 28.86
C ARG A 110 13.81 24.03 27.50
N THR A 111 14.26 25.28 27.31
CA THR A 111 14.13 25.98 26.03
C THR A 111 14.81 25.23 24.90
N GLN A 112 16.01 24.68 25.13
CA GLN A 112 16.71 23.91 24.10
C GLN A 112 15.91 22.66 23.65
N ILE A 113 15.34 21.90 24.58
CA ILE A 113 14.54 20.70 24.25
C ILE A 113 13.28 21.11 23.49
N MET A 114 12.56 22.13 23.97
CA MET A 114 11.34 22.60 23.30
C MET A 114 11.62 23.11 21.89
N THR A 115 12.70 23.88 21.68
CA THR A 115 13.07 24.38 20.35
C THR A 115 13.42 23.23 19.38
N LEU A 116 14.10 22.18 19.85
CA LEU A 116 14.39 21.01 19.01
C LEU A 116 13.12 20.26 18.63
N TRP A 117 12.20 20.08 19.58
CA TRP A 117 10.93 19.43 19.30
C TRP A 117 10.06 20.25 18.33
N GLU A 118 9.98 21.57 18.52
CA GLU A 118 9.26 22.47 17.61
C GLU A 118 9.88 22.50 16.20
N ASP A 119 11.21 22.42 16.09
CA ASP A 119 11.92 22.29 14.79
C ASP A 119 11.57 20.97 14.09
N TYR A 120 11.56 19.84 14.84
CA TYR A 120 11.13 18.54 14.31
C TYR A 120 9.68 18.60 13.80
N GLU A 121 8.75 19.09 14.62
CA GLU A 121 7.33 19.11 14.28
C GLU A 121 7.01 19.96 13.06
N ASN A 122 7.67 21.11 12.92
CA ASN A 122 7.51 21.97 11.77
C ASN A 122 8.36 21.55 10.56
N ALA A 123 9.21 20.54 10.70
CA ALA A 123 10.25 20.19 9.73
C ALA A 123 11.05 21.43 9.28
N GLY A 124 11.41 22.29 10.24
CA GLY A 124 11.86 23.66 9.98
C GLY A 124 13.29 23.77 9.47
N SER A 125 14.13 22.80 9.79
CA SER A 125 15.53 22.72 9.39
C SER A 125 15.85 21.52 8.50
N PRO A 126 16.99 21.54 7.79
CA PRO A 126 17.48 20.37 7.06
C PRO A 126 17.65 19.13 7.96
N GLU A 127 18.07 19.30 9.21
CA GLU A 127 18.17 18.18 10.16
C GLU A 127 16.79 17.64 10.54
N ALA A 128 15.81 18.51 10.78
CA ALA A 128 14.44 18.10 11.10
C ALA A 128 13.79 17.34 9.93
N LEU A 129 13.96 17.82 8.70
CA LEU A 129 13.50 17.13 7.49
C LEU A 129 14.16 15.75 7.34
N ALA A 130 15.47 15.67 7.58
CA ALA A 130 16.18 14.40 7.54
C ALA A 130 15.67 13.41 8.60
N VAL A 131 15.45 13.87 9.84
CA VAL A 131 14.95 13.03 10.93
C VAL A 131 13.51 12.60 10.66
N LYS A 132 12.63 13.47 10.13
CA LYS A 132 11.29 13.07 9.67
C LYS A 132 11.36 12.00 8.58
N ALA A 133 12.30 12.09 7.63
CA ALA A 133 12.46 11.05 6.61
C ALA A 133 12.94 9.71 7.23
N LEU A 134 13.98 9.76 8.06
CA LEU A 134 14.54 8.58 8.73
C LEU A 134 13.51 7.90 9.65
N ASP A 135 12.74 8.67 10.42
CA ASP A 135 11.66 8.17 11.29
C ASP A 135 10.63 7.33 10.52
N LYS A 136 10.21 7.80 9.34
CA LYS A 136 9.27 7.05 8.48
C LYS A 136 9.91 5.80 7.89
N LEU A 137 11.15 5.89 7.45
CA LEU A 137 11.89 4.74 6.90
C LEU A 137 12.12 3.66 7.96
N GLU A 138 12.51 4.07 9.17
CA GLU A 138 12.70 3.20 10.32
C GLU A 138 11.41 2.45 10.63
N THR A 139 10.28 3.17 10.70
CA THR A 139 8.97 2.58 11.03
C THR A 139 8.59 1.50 10.00
N ILE A 140 8.75 1.80 8.70
CA ILE A 140 8.43 0.85 7.63
C ILE A 140 9.41 -0.34 7.67
N LEU A 141 10.68 -0.10 7.95
CA LEU A 141 11.67 -1.18 8.12
C LEU A 141 11.30 -2.10 9.29
N GLN A 142 10.81 -1.55 10.41
CA GLN A 142 10.31 -2.35 11.53
C GLN A 142 9.09 -3.17 11.12
N HIS A 143 8.14 -2.59 10.37
CA HIS A 143 7.00 -3.33 9.84
C HIS A 143 7.43 -4.48 8.92
N ASN A 144 8.44 -4.29 8.07
CA ASN A 144 8.91 -5.36 7.17
C ASN A 144 9.68 -6.46 7.90
N GLN A 145 10.30 -6.15 9.04
CA GLN A 145 11.06 -7.12 9.83
C GLN A 145 10.23 -7.81 10.92
N GLY A 146 9.15 -7.17 11.35
CA GLY A 146 8.29 -7.59 12.45
C GLY A 146 7.34 -8.73 12.12
N ILE A 147 6.95 -9.49 13.15
CA ILE A 147 5.77 -10.37 13.06
C ILE A 147 4.54 -9.51 13.40
N ASN A 148 3.95 -8.93 12.35
CA ASN A 148 2.76 -8.09 12.51
C ASN A 148 1.49 -8.93 12.72
N PRO A 149 0.47 -8.37 13.38
CA PRO A 149 -0.81 -9.07 13.58
C PRO A 149 -1.51 -9.39 12.26
N VAL A 150 -2.40 -10.39 12.30
CA VAL A 150 -3.27 -10.74 11.17
C VAL A 150 -4.08 -9.51 10.75
N GLY A 151 -4.16 -9.26 9.44
CA GLY A 151 -4.86 -8.10 8.89
C GLY A 151 -4.04 -6.81 8.85
N PHE A 152 -2.75 -6.83 9.22
CA PHE A 152 -1.87 -5.67 9.11
C PHE A 152 -1.82 -5.14 7.67
N ASP A 153 -2.01 -3.83 7.52
CA ASP A 153 -2.09 -3.19 6.21
C ASP A 153 -0.72 -2.74 5.69
N TYR A 154 0.03 -3.67 5.09
CA TYR A 154 1.30 -3.34 4.42
C TYR A 154 1.15 -2.33 3.27
N ALA A 155 -0.07 -2.16 2.74
CA ALA A 155 -0.36 -1.19 1.69
C ALA A 155 -0.11 0.25 2.14
N PHE A 156 -0.51 0.58 3.37
CA PHE A 156 -0.32 1.89 4.00
C PHE A 156 1.15 2.33 3.97
N ASN A 157 2.09 1.40 4.21
CA ASN A 157 3.52 1.68 4.20
C ASN A 157 4.02 2.25 2.85
N LEU A 158 3.37 1.92 1.73
CA LEU A 158 3.79 2.36 0.39
C LEU A 158 3.48 3.83 0.09
N THR A 159 2.65 4.49 0.90
CA THR A 159 2.34 5.92 0.77
C THR A 159 2.75 6.73 2.01
N TYR A 160 2.93 6.05 3.15
CA TYR A 160 3.32 6.67 4.40
C TYR A 160 4.68 7.40 4.31
N GLY A 161 4.68 8.69 4.67
CA GLY A 161 5.90 9.50 4.76
C GLY A 161 6.48 9.98 3.42
N ASP A 162 5.76 9.80 2.30
CA ASP A 162 6.24 10.14 0.94
C ASP A 162 6.75 11.58 0.80
N GLN A 163 6.09 12.54 1.46
CA GLN A 163 6.48 13.95 1.42
C GLN A 163 7.89 14.21 1.98
N TYR A 164 8.40 13.34 2.85
CA TYR A 164 9.73 13.45 3.45
C TYR A 164 10.75 12.55 2.75
N THR A 165 10.35 11.32 2.41
CA THR A 165 11.27 10.29 1.89
C THR A 165 11.63 10.46 0.42
N LYS A 166 10.92 11.31 -0.34
CA LYS A 166 11.19 11.57 -1.77
C LYS A 166 12.07 12.80 -2.04
N THR A 167 12.44 13.53 -0.98
CA THR A 167 13.07 14.86 -1.06
C THR A 167 14.54 14.83 -1.48
N THR A 168 15.30 13.82 -1.07
CA THR A 168 16.73 13.66 -1.40
C THR A 168 16.96 12.33 -2.11
N ASP A 169 18.07 12.23 -2.85
CA ASP A 169 18.43 11.00 -3.58
C ASP A 169 18.70 9.84 -2.61
N LEU A 170 19.33 10.10 -1.47
CA LEU A 170 19.57 9.11 -0.42
C LEU A 170 18.25 8.52 0.09
N PHE A 171 17.33 9.37 0.56
CA PHE A 171 16.08 8.88 1.14
C PHE A 171 15.19 8.21 0.10
N ARG A 172 15.19 8.69 -1.14
CA ARG A 172 14.46 8.06 -2.24
C ARG A 172 14.99 6.66 -2.52
N THR A 173 16.32 6.49 -2.48
CA THR A 173 16.97 5.19 -2.70
C THR A 173 16.67 4.23 -1.56
N LEU A 174 16.84 4.66 -0.30
CA LEU A 174 16.50 3.87 0.88
C LEU A 174 15.01 3.48 0.88
N ARG A 175 14.12 4.41 0.55
CA ARG A 175 12.69 4.15 0.44
C ARG A 175 12.39 3.10 -0.63
N GLY A 176 13.07 3.16 -1.77
CA GLY A 176 12.89 2.19 -2.86
C GLY A 176 13.23 0.76 -2.44
N LEU A 177 14.32 0.59 -1.68
CA LEU A 177 14.73 -0.71 -1.13
C LEU A 177 13.73 -1.22 -0.10
N ILE A 178 13.35 -0.40 0.88
CA ILE A 178 12.38 -0.77 1.92
C ILE A 178 11.00 -1.08 1.32
N ASP A 179 10.57 -0.30 0.32
CA ASP A 179 9.32 -0.56 -0.41
C ASP A 179 9.35 -1.89 -1.18
N GLN A 180 10.52 -2.37 -1.58
CA GLN A 180 10.63 -3.69 -2.22
C GLN A 180 10.26 -4.78 -1.20
N ASP A 181 10.83 -4.73 0.00
CA ASP A 181 10.53 -5.66 1.08
C ASP A 181 9.03 -5.61 1.45
N THR A 182 8.43 -4.42 1.52
CA THR A 182 6.98 -4.26 1.74
C THR A 182 6.15 -4.96 0.66
N ARG A 183 6.57 -4.86 -0.61
CA ARG A 183 5.87 -5.51 -1.73
C ARG A 183 6.05 -7.02 -1.70
N GLU A 184 7.16 -7.53 -1.17
CA GLU A 184 7.36 -8.97 -0.99
C GLU A 184 6.38 -9.54 0.04
N HIS A 185 6.12 -8.83 1.15
CA HIS A 185 5.07 -9.20 2.12
C HIS A 185 3.66 -9.21 1.49
N LEU A 186 3.34 -8.21 0.67
CA LEU A 186 2.08 -8.16 -0.06
C LEU A 186 1.95 -9.32 -1.06
N ASN A 187 3.05 -9.74 -1.70
CA ASN A 187 3.04 -10.87 -2.62
C ASN A 187 2.96 -12.22 -1.87
N MET A 188 3.62 -12.36 -0.73
CA MET A 188 3.59 -13.59 0.08
C MET A 188 2.23 -13.84 0.72
N SER A 189 1.48 -12.78 1.04
CA SER A 189 0.11 -12.86 1.57
C SER A 189 -0.96 -13.00 0.48
N LEU A 190 -0.61 -12.77 -0.79
CA LEU A 190 -1.53 -12.87 -1.93
C LEU A 190 -1.54 -14.29 -2.52
N ASN A 191 -2.64 -15.00 -2.29
CA ASN A 191 -2.92 -16.28 -2.93
C ASN A 191 -3.88 -16.09 -4.10
N ILE A 192 -3.47 -16.44 -5.32
CA ILE A 192 -4.36 -16.49 -6.48
C ILE A 192 -4.74 -17.94 -6.76
N ARG A 193 -6.03 -18.23 -6.71
CA ARG A 193 -6.59 -19.56 -6.94
C ARG A 193 -7.81 -19.50 -7.86
N ASN A 194 -8.24 -20.66 -8.35
CA ASN A 194 -9.55 -20.76 -8.99
C ASN A 194 -10.66 -20.38 -8.01
N GLU A 195 -11.75 -19.83 -8.55
CA GLU A 195 -12.98 -19.77 -7.79
C GLU A 195 -13.40 -21.17 -7.32
N LEU A 196 -14.01 -21.19 -6.14
CA LEU A 196 -14.76 -22.31 -5.59
C LEU A 196 -16.25 -21.96 -5.63
N PRO A 197 -17.16 -22.95 -5.65
CA PRO A 197 -18.61 -22.68 -5.65
C PRO A 197 -19.08 -21.75 -4.52
N GLU A 198 -18.47 -21.85 -3.33
CA GLU A 198 -18.77 -21.00 -2.18
C GLU A 198 -18.37 -19.52 -2.36
N ASP A 199 -17.43 -19.21 -3.27
CA ASP A 199 -16.90 -17.86 -3.45
C ASP A 199 -17.90 -16.92 -4.16
N SER A 200 -18.92 -17.47 -4.84
CA SER A 200 -19.80 -16.72 -5.76
C SER A 200 -20.38 -15.45 -5.14
N LYS A 201 -20.82 -15.53 -3.87
CA LYS A 201 -21.38 -14.37 -3.15
C LYS A 201 -20.34 -13.29 -2.90
N ARG A 202 -19.12 -13.67 -2.51
CA ARG A 202 -18.05 -12.69 -2.24
C ARG A 202 -17.52 -12.10 -3.54
N ILE A 203 -17.41 -12.88 -4.60
CA ILE A 203 -17.06 -12.40 -5.94
C ILE A 203 -18.05 -11.32 -6.39
N SER A 204 -19.36 -11.60 -6.29
CA SER A 204 -20.41 -10.63 -6.63
C SER A 204 -20.24 -9.32 -5.84
N ALA A 205 -20.02 -9.40 -4.52
CA ALA A 205 -19.77 -8.23 -3.68
C ALA A 205 -18.51 -7.44 -4.11
N VAL A 206 -17.36 -8.11 -4.29
CA VAL A 206 -16.12 -7.45 -4.74
C VAL A 206 -16.31 -6.78 -6.09
N THR A 207 -17.02 -7.41 -7.02
CA THR A 207 -17.31 -6.83 -8.33
C THR A 207 -18.20 -5.60 -8.22
N THR A 208 -19.27 -5.65 -7.41
CA THR A 208 -20.12 -4.48 -7.17
C THR A 208 -19.34 -3.31 -6.54
N GLU A 209 -18.55 -3.59 -5.49
CA GLU A 209 -17.74 -2.58 -4.79
C GLU A 209 -16.70 -1.94 -5.72
N ALA A 210 -16.01 -2.74 -6.54
CA ALA A 210 -14.98 -2.25 -7.45
C ALA A 210 -15.52 -1.33 -8.57
N PHE A 211 -16.78 -1.52 -8.99
CA PHE A 211 -17.41 -0.75 -10.07
C PHE A 211 -18.34 0.35 -9.56
N GLN A 212 -18.51 0.52 -8.24
CA GLN A 212 -19.47 1.46 -7.65
C GLN A 212 -19.22 2.93 -8.07
N SER A 213 -17.96 3.33 -8.25
CA SER A 213 -17.57 4.70 -8.62
C SER A 213 -17.19 4.87 -10.09
N GLU A 214 -17.38 3.85 -10.93
CA GLU A 214 -16.89 3.86 -12.31
C GLU A 214 -17.89 4.56 -13.25
N ALA A 215 -17.50 5.73 -13.78
CA ALA A 215 -18.38 6.60 -14.55
C ALA A 215 -18.87 6.01 -15.90
N HIS A 216 -18.18 4.97 -16.39
CA HIS A 216 -18.47 4.29 -17.66
C HIS A 216 -18.93 2.85 -17.47
N SER A 217 -19.41 2.50 -16.28
CA SER A 217 -19.99 1.20 -15.94
C SER A 217 -21.52 1.22 -16.06
N SER A 218 -22.11 0.06 -16.35
CA SER A 218 -23.57 -0.14 -16.23
C SER A 218 -23.97 -0.63 -14.83
N HIS A 219 -22.99 -0.86 -13.95
CA HIS A 219 -23.12 -1.43 -12.61
C HIS A 219 -23.80 -2.81 -12.57
N THR A 220 -23.63 -3.58 -13.65
CA THR A 220 -24.20 -4.91 -13.86
C THR A 220 -23.14 -6.01 -13.96
N GLU A 221 -21.86 -5.67 -13.75
CA GLU A 221 -20.72 -6.57 -13.95
C GLU A 221 -20.81 -7.83 -13.08
N GLN A 222 -21.40 -7.74 -11.89
CA GLN A 222 -21.67 -8.91 -11.03
C GLN A 222 -22.64 -9.91 -11.68
N PHE A 223 -23.65 -9.42 -12.40
CA PHE A 223 -24.63 -10.27 -13.09
C PHE A 223 -24.02 -10.95 -14.32
N ILE A 224 -23.08 -10.28 -15.00
CA ILE A 224 -22.32 -10.86 -16.11
C ILE A 224 -21.57 -12.12 -15.65
N VAL A 225 -20.88 -12.03 -14.52
CA VAL A 225 -20.11 -13.15 -13.95
C VAL A 225 -21.02 -14.33 -13.63
N ASP A 226 -22.14 -14.06 -12.95
CA ASP A 226 -23.11 -15.10 -12.57
C ASP A 226 -23.78 -15.73 -13.80
N ALA A 227 -24.17 -14.94 -14.79
CA ALA A 227 -24.77 -15.42 -16.04
C ALA A 227 -23.77 -16.25 -16.86
N LEU A 228 -22.48 -15.87 -16.91
CA LEU A 228 -21.43 -16.67 -17.56
C LEU A 228 -21.23 -18.01 -16.85
N ARG A 229 -21.25 -18.01 -15.51
CA ARG A 229 -21.11 -19.23 -14.70
C ARG A 229 -22.28 -20.19 -14.95
N GLN A 230 -23.51 -19.67 -14.89
CA GLN A 230 -24.73 -20.46 -15.14
C GLN A 230 -24.79 -21.03 -16.57
N ALA A 231 -24.31 -20.27 -17.55
CA ALA A 231 -24.22 -20.71 -18.95
C ALA A 231 -23.05 -21.68 -19.22
N GLY A 232 -22.22 -21.99 -18.22
CA GLY A 232 -21.02 -22.82 -18.40
C GLY A 232 -19.96 -22.20 -19.31
N GLN A 233 -19.97 -20.86 -19.46
CA GLN A 233 -19.07 -20.11 -20.35
C GLN A 233 -17.91 -19.43 -19.60
N LEU A 234 -17.81 -19.61 -18.28
CA LEU A 234 -16.76 -19.02 -17.46
C LEU A 234 -15.46 -19.85 -17.54
N THR A 235 -14.70 -19.68 -18.62
CA THR A 235 -13.47 -20.45 -18.93
C THR A 235 -12.37 -20.29 -17.89
N VAL A 236 -12.14 -19.06 -17.44
CA VAL A 236 -11.23 -18.76 -16.33
C VAL A 236 -11.96 -17.88 -15.35
N SER A 237 -11.94 -18.28 -14.09
CA SER A 237 -12.37 -17.46 -12.97
C SER A 237 -11.37 -17.64 -11.84
N LEU A 238 -10.65 -16.57 -11.52
CA LEU A 238 -9.65 -16.56 -10.46
C LEU A 238 -10.02 -15.53 -9.40
N VAL A 239 -9.76 -15.89 -8.14
CA VAL A 239 -9.87 -14.99 -7.00
C VAL A 239 -8.49 -14.68 -6.44
N ALA A 240 -8.30 -13.44 -6.04
CA ALA A 240 -7.16 -12.99 -5.24
C ALA A 240 -7.57 -12.99 -3.77
N VAL A 241 -6.90 -13.82 -2.98
CA VAL A 241 -7.15 -14.01 -1.55
C VAL A 241 -5.98 -13.40 -0.76
N VAL A 242 -6.30 -12.50 0.16
CA VAL A 242 -5.34 -11.90 1.10
C VAL A 242 -5.90 -12.09 2.51
N ASN A 243 -5.14 -12.71 3.41
CA ASN A 243 -5.58 -13.03 4.78
C ASN A 243 -6.95 -13.75 4.81
N ASP A 244 -7.12 -14.78 3.96
CA ASP A 244 -8.36 -15.56 3.77
C ASP A 244 -9.57 -14.78 3.24
N GLU A 245 -9.41 -13.50 2.90
CA GLU A 245 -10.45 -12.68 2.28
C GLU A 245 -10.24 -12.57 0.77
N ILE A 246 -11.30 -12.76 -0.02
CA ILE A 246 -11.27 -12.47 -1.45
C ILE A 246 -11.34 -10.95 -1.63
N VAL A 247 -10.27 -10.38 -2.18
CA VAL A 247 -10.11 -8.93 -2.40
C VAL A 247 -10.08 -8.56 -3.88
N GLY A 248 -10.10 -9.55 -4.77
CA GLY A 248 -10.14 -9.33 -6.21
C GLY A 248 -10.60 -10.56 -6.99
N HIS A 249 -11.08 -10.33 -8.20
CA HIS A 249 -11.61 -11.35 -9.09
C HIS A 249 -11.31 -11.01 -10.55
N ILE A 250 -11.16 -12.02 -11.40
CA ILE A 250 -11.06 -11.86 -12.86
C ILE A 250 -11.81 -12.99 -13.56
N ALA A 251 -12.60 -12.62 -14.57
CA ALA A 251 -13.33 -13.53 -15.44
C ALA A 251 -12.81 -13.50 -16.89
N ILE A 252 -12.79 -14.66 -17.54
CA ILE A 252 -12.56 -14.81 -18.98
C ILE A 252 -13.58 -15.81 -19.54
N SER A 253 -14.18 -15.47 -20.68
CA SER A 253 -15.16 -16.31 -21.38
C SER A 253 -14.89 -16.36 -22.89
N PRO A 254 -15.39 -17.35 -23.64
CA PRO A 254 -15.20 -17.43 -25.08
C PRO A 254 -15.84 -16.26 -25.82
N VAL A 255 -15.25 -15.86 -26.95
CA VAL A 255 -15.86 -14.95 -27.93
C VAL A 255 -15.92 -15.61 -29.30
N THR A 256 -16.85 -15.16 -30.14
CA THR A 256 -16.88 -15.54 -31.55
C THR A 256 -16.35 -14.41 -32.41
N VAL A 257 -15.64 -14.75 -33.50
CA VAL A 257 -15.17 -13.79 -34.50
C VAL A 257 -15.83 -14.10 -35.83
N SER A 258 -16.34 -13.08 -36.53
CA SER A 258 -17.10 -13.28 -37.79
C SER A 258 -16.32 -13.96 -38.92
N SER A 259 -14.98 -13.93 -38.90
CA SER A 259 -14.14 -14.69 -39.83
C SER A 259 -14.12 -16.20 -39.58
N GLY A 260 -14.72 -16.68 -38.49
CA GLY A 260 -14.68 -18.08 -38.08
C GLY A 260 -13.43 -18.45 -37.27
N ALA A 261 -12.60 -17.48 -36.89
CA ALA A 261 -11.46 -17.73 -36.02
C ALA A 261 -11.92 -18.28 -34.66
N ALA A 262 -11.32 -19.40 -34.25
CA ALA A 262 -11.64 -20.09 -33.01
C ALA A 262 -10.55 -19.91 -31.94
N GLY A 263 -10.85 -20.29 -30.70
CA GLY A 263 -9.88 -20.23 -29.59
C GLY A 263 -9.60 -18.83 -29.08
N TRP A 264 -10.52 -17.89 -29.30
CA TRP A 264 -10.45 -16.50 -28.84
C TRP A 264 -11.38 -16.29 -27.64
N TYR A 265 -10.93 -15.45 -26.72
CA TYR A 265 -11.62 -15.21 -25.45
C TYR A 265 -11.69 -13.74 -25.09
N GLY A 266 -12.74 -13.35 -24.38
CA GLY A 266 -12.95 -12.02 -23.85
C GLY A 266 -12.62 -11.97 -22.37
N LEU A 267 -11.79 -11.00 -21.97
CA LEU A 267 -11.46 -10.72 -20.58
C LEU A 267 -12.43 -9.69 -20.00
N GLY A 268 -13.07 -10.04 -18.90
CA GLY A 268 -13.93 -9.12 -18.15
C GLY A 268 -15.05 -9.81 -17.38
N PRO A 269 -15.46 -9.25 -16.23
CA PRO A 269 -14.82 -8.13 -15.54
C PRO A 269 -13.49 -8.52 -14.87
N ILE A 270 -12.68 -7.50 -14.54
CA ILE A 270 -11.62 -7.59 -13.54
C ILE A 270 -11.95 -6.61 -12.41
N SER A 271 -11.92 -7.09 -11.18
CA SER A 271 -12.36 -6.35 -10.00
C SER A 271 -11.33 -6.45 -8.89
N VAL A 272 -11.04 -5.34 -8.21
CA VAL A 272 -10.25 -5.29 -6.98
C VAL A 272 -10.92 -4.28 -6.06
N LEU A 273 -11.10 -4.64 -4.79
CA LEU A 273 -11.68 -3.75 -3.78
C LEU A 273 -11.00 -2.37 -3.81
N PRO A 274 -11.74 -1.25 -3.77
CA PRO A 274 -11.19 0.10 -3.92
C PRO A 274 -9.97 0.37 -3.02
N GLU A 275 -10.04 0.00 -1.75
CA GLU A 275 -8.97 0.15 -0.74
C GLU A 275 -7.75 -0.76 -0.97
N ARG A 276 -7.88 -1.76 -1.85
CA ARG A 276 -6.80 -2.69 -2.25
C ARG A 276 -6.26 -2.42 -3.65
N GLN A 277 -6.74 -1.38 -4.34
CA GLN A 277 -6.23 -0.96 -5.64
C GLN A 277 -4.83 -0.31 -5.51
N GLY A 278 -4.09 -0.24 -6.62
CA GLY A 278 -2.70 0.26 -6.61
C GLY A 278 -1.65 -0.74 -6.06
N LEU A 279 -2.08 -1.82 -5.41
CA LEU A 279 -1.22 -2.85 -4.80
C LEU A 279 -0.82 -3.98 -5.76
N ARG A 280 -0.96 -3.76 -7.07
CA ARG A 280 -0.66 -4.73 -8.14
C ARG A 280 -1.48 -6.04 -8.13
N ILE A 281 -2.47 -6.19 -7.26
CA ILE A 281 -3.39 -7.36 -7.21
C ILE A 281 -4.01 -7.62 -8.59
N GLY A 282 -4.59 -6.60 -9.23
CA GLY A 282 -5.16 -6.73 -10.57
C GLY A 282 -4.13 -7.14 -11.63
N SER A 283 -2.87 -6.67 -11.51
CA SER A 283 -1.80 -7.10 -12.41
C SER A 283 -1.42 -8.57 -12.22
N SER A 284 -1.43 -9.06 -10.98
CA SER A 284 -1.19 -10.48 -10.68
C SER A 284 -2.34 -11.36 -11.17
N LEU A 285 -3.59 -10.93 -11.02
CA LEU A 285 -4.78 -11.59 -11.59
C LEU A 285 -4.69 -11.68 -13.12
N MET A 286 -4.40 -10.56 -13.79
CA MET A 286 -4.21 -10.51 -15.26
C MET A 286 -3.16 -11.51 -15.73
N LYS A 287 -1.94 -11.45 -15.17
CA LYS A 287 -0.84 -12.35 -15.57
C LYS A 287 -1.20 -13.81 -15.38
N THR A 288 -1.79 -14.16 -14.24
CA THR A 288 -2.19 -15.54 -13.91
C THR A 288 -3.29 -16.03 -14.83
N ALA A 289 -4.29 -15.19 -15.11
CA ALA A 289 -5.40 -15.53 -15.99
C ALA A 289 -4.95 -15.74 -17.44
N LEU A 290 -4.09 -14.87 -17.97
CA LEU A 290 -3.52 -14.99 -19.32
C LEU A 290 -2.63 -16.24 -19.45
N ALA A 291 -1.75 -16.49 -18.48
CA ALA A 291 -0.93 -17.70 -18.47
C ALA A 291 -1.78 -18.98 -18.44
N LYS A 292 -2.86 -18.98 -17.63
CA LYS A 292 -3.80 -20.09 -17.56
C LYS A 292 -4.57 -20.29 -18.88
N LEU A 293 -4.96 -19.20 -19.53
CA LEU A 293 -5.63 -19.23 -20.82
C LEU A 293 -4.71 -19.76 -21.92
N GLN A 294 -3.44 -19.31 -21.95
CA GLN A 294 -2.42 -19.83 -22.85
C GLN A 294 -2.16 -21.32 -22.61
N GLY A 295 -2.08 -21.76 -21.35
CA GLY A 295 -1.94 -23.17 -20.98
C GLY A 295 -3.11 -24.06 -21.40
N LYS A 296 -4.29 -23.48 -21.67
CA LYS A 296 -5.46 -24.16 -22.25
C LYS A 296 -5.43 -24.22 -23.79
N GLY A 297 -4.36 -23.73 -24.43
CA GLY A 297 -4.23 -23.71 -25.89
C GLY A 297 -5.06 -22.62 -26.57
N ALA A 298 -5.36 -21.52 -25.88
CA ALA A 298 -6.01 -20.38 -26.51
C ALA A 298 -5.12 -19.73 -27.57
N ASN A 299 -5.76 -19.17 -28.61
CA ASN A 299 -5.07 -18.45 -29.68
C ASN A 299 -4.85 -16.97 -29.33
N GLY A 300 -5.75 -16.39 -28.54
CA GLY A 300 -5.63 -15.01 -28.10
C GLY A 300 -6.78 -14.57 -27.19
N CYS A 301 -6.69 -13.32 -26.75
CA CYS A 301 -7.64 -12.69 -25.87
C CYS A 301 -7.95 -11.26 -26.34
N VAL A 302 -9.20 -10.84 -26.19
CA VAL A 302 -9.65 -9.46 -26.40
C VAL A 302 -10.14 -8.85 -25.11
N VAL A 303 -10.10 -7.52 -25.02
CA VAL A 303 -10.56 -6.77 -23.86
C VAL A 303 -11.10 -5.41 -24.29
N LEU A 304 -12.11 -4.94 -23.56
CA LEU A 304 -12.61 -3.58 -23.64
C LEU A 304 -12.13 -2.78 -22.42
N GLY A 305 -11.40 -1.68 -22.64
CA GLY A 305 -11.12 -0.70 -21.60
C GLY A 305 -9.85 0.11 -21.82
N ASN A 306 -9.33 0.72 -20.75
CA ASN A 306 -8.28 1.74 -20.84
C ASN A 306 -6.95 1.22 -21.47
N PRO A 307 -6.47 1.80 -22.59
CA PRO A 307 -5.24 1.36 -23.26
C PRO A 307 -3.97 1.50 -22.42
N GLY A 308 -3.89 2.52 -21.57
CA GLY A 308 -2.76 2.72 -20.67
C GLY A 308 -2.64 1.66 -19.57
N TYR A 309 -3.76 1.01 -19.21
CA TYR A 309 -3.78 -0.12 -18.29
C TYR A 309 -3.44 -1.43 -19.00
N TYR A 310 -4.24 -1.80 -20.01
CA TYR A 310 -4.12 -3.11 -20.67
C TYR A 310 -2.87 -3.24 -21.55
N GLY A 311 -2.36 -2.14 -22.11
CA GLY A 311 -1.13 -2.14 -22.90
C GLY A 311 0.10 -2.65 -22.15
N ARG A 312 0.11 -2.58 -20.82
CA ARG A 312 1.17 -3.12 -19.95
C ARG A 312 1.29 -4.65 -20.02
N PHE A 313 0.22 -5.33 -20.45
CA PHE A 313 0.17 -6.78 -20.63
C PHE A 313 0.28 -7.19 -22.12
N GLY A 314 0.58 -6.24 -23.01
CA GLY A 314 0.76 -6.48 -24.44
C GLY A 314 -0.50 -6.34 -25.29
N PHE A 315 -1.65 -6.00 -24.69
CA PHE A 315 -2.87 -5.71 -25.45
C PHE A 315 -2.71 -4.46 -26.32
N LYS A 316 -3.20 -4.52 -27.56
CA LYS A 316 -3.19 -3.41 -28.50
C LYS A 316 -4.46 -3.39 -29.34
N ALA A 317 -4.95 -2.19 -29.66
CA ALA A 317 -6.00 -2.03 -30.66
C ALA A 317 -5.52 -2.52 -32.02
N HIS A 318 -6.39 -3.21 -32.76
CA HIS A 318 -6.09 -3.72 -34.09
C HIS A 318 -7.24 -3.40 -35.04
N ALA A 319 -6.98 -2.61 -36.08
CA ALA A 319 -7.99 -2.09 -36.99
C ALA A 319 -8.81 -3.16 -37.74
N GLY A 320 -8.35 -4.41 -37.80
CA GLY A 320 -9.10 -5.50 -38.42
C GLY A 320 -10.07 -6.21 -37.48
N LEU A 321 -9.99 -5.98 -36.17
CA LEU A 321 -10.76 -6.70 -35.16
C LEU A 321 -11.61 -5.71 -34.35
N GLU A 322 -12.92 -5.79 -34.52
CA GLU A 322 -13.85 -4.75 -34.07
C GLU A 322 -14.89 -5.30 -33.10
N LEU A 323 -15.30 -4.48 -32.13
CA LEU A 323 -16.48 -4.69 -31.30
C LEU A 323 -17.50 -3.59 -31.66
N PRO A 324 -18.70 -3.92 -32.18
CA PRO A 324 -19.63 -2.90 -32.68
C PRO A 324 -20.04 -1.90 -31.60
N GLY A 325 -20.09 -0.61 -31.96
CA GLY A 325 -20.50 0.46 -31.05
C GLY A 325 -19.44 0.93 -30.07
N VAL A 326 -18.21 0.43 -30.17
CA VAL A 326 -17.09 0.78 -29.28
C VAL A 326 -15.99 1.49 -30.06
N PRO A 327 -15.40 2.59 -29.55
CA PRO A 327 -14.27 3.21 -30.21
C PRO A 327 -13.06 2.26 -30.28
N GLN A 328 -12.44 2.18 -31.45
CA GLN A 328 -11.41 1.20 -31.76
C GLN A 328 -10.23 1.24 -30.79
N GLU A 329 -9.86 2.40 -30.24
CA GLU A 329 -8.74 2.50 -29.31
C GLU A 329 -8.95 1.74 -28.00
N TYR A 330 -10.20 1.56 -27.55
CA TYR A 330 -10.53 0.89 -26.29
C TYR A 330 -10.73 -0.62 -26.44
N PHE A 331 -10.99 -1.11 -27.66
CA PHE A 331 -11.08 -2.54 -27.95
C PHE A 331 -9.72 -3.09 -28.40
N GLN A 332 -9.11 -3.87 -27.51
CA GLN A 332 -7.73 -4.29 -27.64
C GLN A 332 -7.62 -5.82 -27.70
N SER A 333 -6.57 -6.31 -28.32
CA SER A 333 -6.32 -7.74 -28.52
C SER A 333 -4.88 -8.13 -28.16
N LEU A 334 -4.70 -9.38 -27.76
CA LEU A 334 -3.43 -10.01 -27.45
C LEU A 334 -3.42 -11.42 -28.08
N SER A 335 -2.47 -11.67 -28.99
CA SER A 335 -2.22 -13.01 -29.56
C SER A 335 -1.21 -13.78 -28.71
N PHE A 336 -1.40 -15.10 -28.60
CA PHE A 336 -0.47 -16.00 -27.92
C PHE A 336 0.50 -16.76 -28.86
N GLY A 337 0.54 -16.40 -30.14
CA GLY A 337 1.51 -16.98 -31.09
C GLY A 337 1.02 -17.12 -32.54
N GLY A 338 -0.24 -16.77 -32.83
CA GLY A 338 -0.81 -16.77 -34.18
C GLY A 338 -1.06 -15.37 -34.74
N GLU A 339 -1.51 -15.30 -35.99
CA GLU A 339 -2.00 -14.04 -36.56
C GLU A 339 -3.26 -13.56 -35.84
N LEU A 340 -3.40 -12.24 -35.73
CA LEU A 340 -4.63 -11.64 -35.22
C LEU A 340 -5.75 -11.87 -36.24
N PRO A 341 -6.92 -12.37 -35.82
CA PRO A 341 -8.04 -12.51 -36.72
C PRO A 341 -8.56 -11.14 -37.12
N ILE A 342 -9.21 -11.11 -38.28
CA ILE A 342 -9.95 -9.95 -38.78
C ILE A 342 -11.44 -10.30 -38.66
N GLY A 343 -12.27 -9.35 -38.27
CA GLY A 343 -13.72 -9.50 -38.21
C GLY A 343 -14.35 -8.81 -37.01
N VAL A 344 -15.63 -9.07 -36.85
CA VAL A 344 -16.45 -8.56 -35.76
C VAL A 344 -16.43 -9.57 -34.63
N VAL A 345 -16.10 -9.12 -33.43
CA VAL A 345 -16.12 -9.91 -32.20
C VAL A 345 -17.48 -9.79 -31.54
N GLN A 346 -18.01 -10.94 -31.10
CA GLN A 346 -19.22 -11.00 -30.30
C GLN A 346 -18.93 -11.73 -28.99
N PHE A 347 -19.26 -11.08 -27.88
CA PHE A 347 -19.25 -11.66 -26.55
C PHE A 347 -20.50 -12.51 -26.31
N HIS A 348 -20.44 -13.41 -25.34
CA HIS A 348 -21.61 -14.17 -24.94
C HIS A 348 -22.74 -13.24 -24.46
N LYS A 349 -24.01 -13.60 -24.70
CA LYS A 349 -25.19 -12.82 -24.27
C LYS A 349 -25.24 -12.48 -22.77
N ALA A 350 -24.45 -13.18 -21.94
CA ALA A 350 -24.30 -12.88 -20.52
C ALA A 350 -23.73 -11.48 -20.26
N PHE A 351 -23.01 -10.87 -21.22
CA PHE A 351 -22.54 -9.49 -21.11
C PHE A 351 -23.69 -8.45 -21.18
N GLU A 352 -24.91 -8.87 -21.49
CA GLU A 352 -26.13 -8.06 -21.46
C GLU A 352 -26.96 -8.31 -20.18
N ALA A 353 -26.46 -9.12 -19.23
CA ALA A 353 -27.19 -9.44 -18.00
C ALA A 353 -27.33 -8.21 -17.09
N THR A 354 -28.52 -8.06 -16.48
CA THR A 354 -28.85 -6.93 -15.59
C THR A 354 -29.46 -7.34 -14.25
N GLU A 355 -29.76 -8.63 -14.05
CA GLU A 355 -30.35 -9.21 -12.83
C GLU A 355 -29.92 -10.65 -12.59
#